data_AF-A0A844B960-F1
#
_entry.id   AF-A0A844B960-F1
#
_cell.length_a   1.000
_cell.length_b   1.000
_cell.length_c   1.000
_cell.angle_alpha   90.00
_cell.angle_beta   90.00
_cell.angle_gamma   90.00
#
_symmetry.space_group_name_H-M   'P 1'
#
loop_
_entity.id
_entity.type
_entity.pdbx_description
1 polymer ?
#
loop_
_entity_poly.entity_id
_entity_poly.type
_entity_poly.pdbx_seq_one_letter_code
_entity_poly.pdbx_strand_id
1 'polypeptide(L)'
;MTWSFDTGAKYHTQDTGYYCGAACAMMVLAEIGLPYGSMNQDDLYNSNHSHNVKPGWATDPYGLQFTMMDRKPAAFTNSFVVYKPTTEAEGTQKVVYTLWRYRVSPITLVYGCMHWIVVRGVQTDVEPTPGTAYSVLGFWVNNPVHRNNAPHDGGDVCGTGGVNGVEAQWVSYASWQSTYFTGCDYDSGTGTRQYISVCDPEPPRIELPRRPKFESPFNGRDLIRRDDALRMIGDGIERYRLHDGVEAMRKLREPRFEEPVLVKRLDRLDEYYYLAPAMMGGEVHGYAQVDALFGDLQGVSILAKPARPFDLDRERVAKRALEHVFSPRDEFRGRFRLRPDTFCVSPTMVWRPCRESFSPHLPFWQITAGAQTVYVRADGEMFTSLTTTGTGV
;
A
#
# COMPACT_ATOMS: atom_id res chain seq x y z
N MET A 1 5.70 8.07 26.17
CA MET A 1 6.45 6.85 25.80
C MET A 1 5.59 6.15 24.76
N THR A 2 6.05 5.99 23.52
CA THR A 2 5.24 5.34 22.46
C THR A 2 5.19 3.83 22.68
N TRP A 3 4.08 3.20 22.32
CA TRP A 3 3.94 1.74 22.26
C TRP A 3 3.92 1.29 20.80
N SER A 4 4.59 0.18 20.50
CA SER A 4 4.63 -0.38 19.15
C SER A 4 4.59 -1.90 19.23
N PHE A 5 3.89 -2.51 18.28
CA PHE A 5 3.89 -3.95 18.08
C PHE A 5 4.00 -4.27 16.59
N ASP A 6 4.80 -5.27 16.26
CA ASP A 6 4.91 -5.88 14.94
C ASP A 6 4.94 -7.41 15.13
N THR A 7 4.12 -8.11 14.36
CA THR A 7 4.03 -9.57 14.39
C THR A 7 5.26 -10.24 13.78
N GLY A 8 6.00 -9.53 12.92
CA GLY A 8 7.08 -10.12 12.15
C GLY A 8 6.60 -10.87 10.91
N ALA A 9 5.33 -10.74 10.51
CA ALA A 9 4.77 -11.40 9.34
C ALA A 9 5.65 -11.14 8.10
N LYS A 10 6.23 -12.22 7.58
CA LYS A 10 7.13 -12.16 6.43
C LYS A 10 6.37 -11.70 5.21
N TYR A 11 7.00 -10.83 4.43
CA TYR A 11 6.41 -10.35 3.20
C TYR A 11 6.35 -11.47 2.14
N HIS A 12 5.40 -11.34 1.22
CA HIS A 12 5.32 -12.09 -0.02
C HIS A 12 4.68 -11.21 -1.11
N THR A 13 5.26 -11.21 -2.31
CA THR A 13 4.71 -10.51 -3.48
C THR A 13 3.56 -11.29 -4.09
N GLN A 14 2.58 -10.63 -4.71
CA GLN A 14 1.56 -11.34 -5.48
C GLN A 14 2.09 -11.77 -6.87
N ASP A 15 1.70 -12.97 -7.30
CA ASP A 15 2.25 -13.59 -8.52
C ASP A 15 1.64 -12.99 -9.80
N THR A 16 0.43 -12.45 -9.70
CA THR A 16 -0.27 -11.77 -10.79
C THR A 16 -1.08 -10.59 -10.26
N GLY A 17 -1.47 -9.67 -11.16
CA GLY A 17 -2.18 -8.43 -10.84
C GLY A 17 -3.63 -8.57 -10.36
N TYR A 18 -3.98 -9.71 -9.78
CA TYR A 18 -5.28 -10.01 -9.16
C TYR A 18 -5.18 -11.00 -7.98
N TYR A 19 -3.97 -11.28 -7.47
CA TYR A 19 -3.70 -12.27 -6.41
C TYR A 19 -3.47 -11.66 -5.03
N CYS A 20 -3.84 -10.39 -4.80
CA CYS A 20 -3.54 -9.71 -3.54
C CYS A 20 -4.11 -10.45 -2.33
N GLY A 21 -5.31 -11.02 -2.46
CA GLY A 21 -5.94 -11.83 -1.42
C GLY A 21 -5.19 -13.13 -1.12
N ALA A 22 -4.70 -13.82 -2.17
CA ALA A 22 -3.92 -15.06 -2.03
C ALA A 22 -2.54 -14.79 -1.41
N ALA A 23 -1.85 -13.73 -1.84
CA ALA A 23 -0.59 -13.30 -1.25
C ALA A 23 -0.75 -12.91 0.23
N CYS A 24 -1.82 -12.19 0.57
CA CYS A 24 -2.15 -11.88 1.96
C CYS A 24 -2.45 -13.13 2.79
N ALA A 25 -3.24 -14.05 2.26
CA ALA A 25 -3.51 -15.33 2.92
C ALA A 25 -2.21 -16.09 3.18
N MET A 26 -1.32 -16.20 2.18
CA MET A 26 -0.04 -16.88 2.31
C MET A 26 0.84 -16.28 3.41
N MET A 27 0.94 -14.94 3.49
CA MET A 27 1.71 -14.26 4.54
C MET A 27 1.16 -14.56 5.96
N VAL A 28 -0.15 -14.48 6.15
CA VAL A 28 -0.77 -14.67 7.47
C VAL A 28 -0.84 -16.15 7.86
N LEU A 29 -1.10 -17.06 6.92
CA LEU A 29 -1.02 -18.51 7.14
C LEU A 29 0.39 -18.94 7.56
N ALA A 30 1.43 -18.33 6.96
CA ALA A 30 2.80 -18.56 7.37
C ALA A 30 3.11 -18.05 8.77
N GLU A 31 2.62 -16.85 9.10
CA GLU A 31 2.74 -16.27 10.44
C GLU A 31 2.17 -17.20 11.53
N ILE A 32 1.03 -17.84 11.25
CA ILE A 32 0.38 -18.76 12.20
C ILE A 32 0.89 -20.21 12.14
N GLY A 33 1.97 -20.46 11.39
CA GLY A 33 2.74 -21.71 11.46
C GLY A 33 2.63 -22.64 10.25
N LEU A 34 1.98 -22.24 9.16
CA LEU A 34 1.98 -23.03 7.92
C LEU A 34 3.27 -22.77 7.10
N PRO A 35 4.08 -23.78 6.75
CA PRO A 35 5.32 -23.53 6.01
C PRO A 35 5.07 -22.91 4.63
N TYR A 36 5.83 -21.88 4.24
CA TYR A 36 5.70 -21.23 2.92
C TYR A 36 5.76 -22.23 1.76
N GLY A 37 6.71 -23.18 1.79
CA GLY A 37 6.85 -24.18 0.73
C GLY A 37 5.71 -25.21 0.63
N SER A 38 4.74 -25.16 1.56
CA SER A 38 3.51 -25.96 1.48
C SER A 38 2.33 -25.21 0.86
N MET A 39 2.51 -23.94 0.51
CA MET A 39 1.47 -23.07 -0.04
C MET A 39 1.80 -22.65 -1.47
N ASN A 40 0.75 -22.45 -2.27
CA ASN A 40 0.84 -21.93 -3.63
C ASN A 40 -0.27 -20.88 -3.83
N GLN A 41 0.06 -19.71 -4.40
CA GLN A 41 -0.93 -18.65 -4.59
C GLN A 41 -2.03 -19.01 -5.60
N ASP A 42 -1.78 -19.85 -6.60
CA ASP A 42 -2.83 -20.35 -7.51
C ASP A 42 -3.88 -21.15 -6.74
N ASP A 43 -3.44 -22.02 -5.83
CA ASP A 43 -4.33 -22.83 -5.00
C ASP A 43 -5.09 -21.96 -3.98
N LEU A 44 -4.40 -21.03 -3.31
CA LEU A 44 -5.03 -20.08 -2.40
C LEU A 44 -6.03 -19.15 -3.13
N TYR A 45 -5.68 -18.70 -4.34
CA TYR A 45 -6.58 -17.91 -5.18
C TYR A 45 -7.80 -18.73 -5.60
N ASN A 46 -7.62 -19.96 -6.07
CA ASN A 46 -8.73 -20.83 -6.46
C ASN A 46 -9.67 -21.09 -5.28
N SER A 47 -9.11 -21.31 -4.08
CA SER A 47 -9.89 -21.42 -2.84
C SER A 47 -10.67 -20.14 -2.56
N ASN A 48 -10.02 -18.96 -2.58
CA ASN A 48 -10.68 -17.68 -2.39
C ASN A 48 -11.82 -17.48 -3.38
N HIS A 49 -11.50 -17.61 -4.67
CA HIS A 49 -12.38 -17.27 -5.78
C HIS A 49 -13.61 -18.19 -5.86
N SER A 50 -13.42 -19.49 -5.64
CA SER A 50 -14.52 -20.47 -5.63
C SER A 50 -15.49 -20.31 -4.46
N HIS A 51 -15.10 -19.57 -3.42
CA HIS A 51 -15.92 -19.29 -2.24
C HIS A 51 -16.30 -17.80 -2.12
N ASN A 52 -16.09 -17.01 -3.18
CA ASN A 52 -16.60 -15.66 -3.24
C ASN A 52 -18.14 -15.68 -3.15
N VAL A 53 -18.69 -14.78 -2.35
CA VAL A 53 -20.14 -14.54 -2.27
C VAL A 53 -20.60 -13.56 -3.35
N LYS A 54 -19.73 -12.62 -3.76
CA LYS A 54 -20.02 -11.63 -4.80
C LYS A 54 -19.40 -12.02 -6.16
N PRO A 55 -20.20 -12.07 -7.24
CA PRO A 55 -19.66 -12.30 -8.58
C PRO A 55 -18.78 -11.12 -9.04
N GLY A 56 -17.78 -11.41 -9.87
CA GLY A 56 -16.90 -10.40 -10.46
C GLY A 56 -15.72 -9.94 -9.58
N TRP A 57 -15.65 -10.43 -8.33
CA TRP A 57 -14.50 -10.22 -7.45
C TRP A 57 -13.39 -11.21 -7.76
N ALA A 58 -12.14 -10.76 -7.69
CA ALA A 58 -11.00 -11.67 -7.71
C ALA A 58 -10.93 -12.43 -6.37
N THR A 59 -10.78 -11.73 -5.25
CA THR A 59 -10.97 -12.26 -3.90
C THR A 59 -11.89 -11.36 -3.09
N ASP A 60 -13.05 -11.87 -2.71
CA ASP A 60 -13.98 -11.18 -1.82
C ASP A 60 -13.72 -11.50 -0.34
N PRO A 61 -14.27 -10.73 0.61
CA PRO A 61 -13.99 -10.92 2.04
C PRO A 61 -14.35 -12.31 2.56
N TYR A 62 -15.43 -12.92 2.07
CA TYR A 62 -15.91 -14.22 2.55
C TYR A 62 -15.15 -15.38 1.90
N GLY A 63 -14.76 -15.26 0.63
CA GLY A 63 -13.85 -16.19 -0.02
C GLY A 63 -12.50 -16.22 0.70
N LEU A 64 -11.97 -15.05 1.07
CA LEU A 64 -10.76 -14.95 1.86
C LEU A 64 -10.93 -15.56 3.26
N GLN A 65 -12.02 -15.25 3.96
CA GLN A 65 -12.32 -15.86 5.27
C GLN A 65 -12.38 -17.38 5.18
N PHE A 66 -13.04 -17.91 4.16
CA PHE A 66 -13.15 -19.35 3.93
C PHE A 66 -11.76 -19.98 3.83
N THR A 67 -10.91 -19.48 2.94
CA THR A 67 -9.54 -20.00 2.75
C THR A 67 -8.72 -19.90 4.03
N MET A 68 -8.80 -18.79 4.76
CA MET A 68 -8.09 -18.65 6.03
C MET A 68 -8.55 -19.68 7.07
N MET A 69 -9.83 -20.05 7.07
CA MET A 69 -10.38 -21.05 7.98
C MET A 69 -10.05 -22.49 7.56
N ASP A 70 -10.09 -22.78 6.26
CA ASP A 70 -9.79 -24.09 5.68
C ASP A 70 -8.30 -24.44 5.80
N ARG A 71 -7.42 -23.46 5.58
CA ARG A 71 -5.97 -23.67 5.48
C ARG A 71 -5.20 -23.43 6.78
N LYS A 72 -5.83 -22.93 7.84
CA LYS A 72 -5.12 -22.70 9.11
C LYS A 72 -4.56 -24.02 9.65
N PRO A 73 -3.34 -24.02 10.21
CA PRO A 73 -2.79 -25.23 10.82
C PRO A 73 -3.62 -25.63 12.05
N ALA A 74 -3.72 -26.94 12.31
CA ALA A 74 -4.51 -27.46 13.44
C ALA A 74 -4.06 -26.91 14.80
N ALA A 75 -2.78 -26.53 14.94
CA ALA A 75 -2.24 -25.89 16.14
C ALA A 75 -2.78 -24.47 16.38
N PHE A 76 -3.26 -23.80 15.34
CA PHE A 76 -3.89 -22.48 15.45
C PHE A 76 -5.38 -22.65 15.76
N THR A 77 -5.73 -22.48 17.04
CA THR A 77 -7.09 -22.72 17.56
C THR A 77 -8.04 -21.55 17.36
N ASN A 78 -7.52 -20.34 17.11
CA ASN A 78 -8.33 -19.17 16.80
C ASN A 78 -9.04 -19.33 15.44
N SER A 79 -9.97 -18.41 15.17
CA SER A 79 -10.74 -18.33 13.92
C SER A 79 -10.51 -16.99 13.23
N PHE A 80 -10.88 -16.92 11.95
CA PHE A 80 -10.92 -15.71 11.16
C PHE A 80 -12.37 -15.40 10.79
N VAL A 81 -12.74 -14.12 10.85
CA VAL A 81 -14.06 -13.61 10.46
C VAL A 81 -13.89 -12.36 9.61
N VAL A 82 -14.88 -12.09 8.76
CA VAL A 82 -15.06 -10.78 8.12
C VAL A 82 -15.61 -9.79 9.15
N TYR A 83 -14.84 -8.75 9.45
CA TYR A 83 -15.29 -7.58 10.21
C TYR A 83 -15.47 -6.40 9.25
N LYS A 84 -16.66 -5.79 9.23
CA LYS A 84 -17.06 -4.79 8.23
C LYS A 84 -17.88 -3.62 8.80
N PRO A 85 -17.38 -2.89 9.81
CA PRO A 85 -18.07 -1.75 10.39
C PRO A 85 -18.27 -0.63 9.37
N THR A 86 -19.20 0.27 9.69
CA THR A 86 -19.59 1.38 8.81
C THR A 86 -18.78 2.66 9.04
N THR A 87 -17.84 2.64 9.98
CA THR A 87 -16.94 3.77 10.23
C THR A 87 -15.48 3.34 10.18
N GLU A 88 -14.62 4.26 9.72
CA GLU A 88 -13.17 4.03 9.67
C GLU A 88 -12.60 3.75 11.05
N ALA A 89 -13.03 4.52 12.06
CA ALA A 89 -12.53 4.40 13.43
C ALA A 89 -12.82 3.02 14.03
N GLU A 90 -14.02 2.46 13.84
CA GLU A 90 -14.37 1.11 14.29
C GLU A 90 -13.58 0.04 13.55
N GLY A 91 -13.37 0.20 12.23
CA GLY A 91 -12.54 -0.72 11.45
C GLY A 91 -11.10 -0.73 11.94
N THR A 92 -10.55 0.46 12.17
CA THR A 92 -9.18 0.63 12.67
C THR A 92 -9.05 0.12 14.11
N GLN A 93 -10.05 0.36 14.97
CA GLN A 93 -10.10 -0.22 16.31
C GLN A 93 -9.96 -1.74 16.27
N LYS A 94 -10.64 -2.41 15.33
CA LYS A 94 -10.51 -3.87 15.16
C LYS A 94 -9.11 -4.29 14.71
N VAL A 95 -8.51 -3.58 13.75
CA VAL A 95 -7.12 -3.83 13.33
C VAL A 95 -6.16 -3.72 14.52
N VAL A 96 -6.26 -2.65 15.30
CA VAL A 96 -5.43 -2.44 16.51
C VAL A 96 -5.69 -3.53 17.55
N TYR A 97 -6.96 -3.88 17.80
CA TYR A 97 -7.34 -4.91 18.76
C TYR A 97 -6.79 -6.27 18.37
N THR A 98 -6.86 -6.65 17.08
CA THR A 98 -6.31 -7.91 16.55
C THR A 98 -4.81 -7.99 16.87
N LEU A 99 -4.07 -6.94 16.54
CA LEU A 99 -2.63 -6.86 16.75
C LEU A 99 -2.25 -6.90 18.24
N TRP A 100 -2.97 -6.17 19.10
CA TRP A 100 -2.70 -6.12 20.53
C TRP A 100 -3.07 -7.43 21.25
N ARG A 101 -4.27 -7.96 21.01
CA ARG A 101 -4.85 -9.08 21.76
C ARG A 101 -4.43 -10.45 21.24
N TYR A 102 -4.42 -10.60 19.91
CA TYR A 102 -4.18 -11.89 19.25
C TYR A 102 -2.77 -12.03 18.73
N ARG A 103 -2.05 -10.92 18.56
CA ARG A 103 -0.67 -10.93 18.05
C ARG A 103 -0.60 -11.58 16.66
N VAL A 104 -1.66 -11.42 15.86
CA VAL A 104 -1.79 -11.93 14.49
C VAL A 104 -2.10 -10.76 13.56
N SER A 105 -1.55 -10.77 12.35
CA SER A 105 -1.79 -9.70 11.36
C SER A 105 -3.18 -9.80 10.73
N PRO A 106 -4.02 -8.76 10.80
CA PRO A 106 -5.26 -8.70 10.02
C PRO A 106 -4.99 -8.45 8.53
N ILE A 107 -5.80 -9.07 7.67
CA ILE A 107 -5.82 -8.82 6.22
C ILE A 107 -6.89 -7.76 5.95
N THR A 108 -6.52 -6.63 5.36
CA THR A 108 -7.40 -5.45 5.25
C THR A 108 -7.60 -5.02 3.81
N LEU A 109 -8.85 -4.73 3.46
CA LEU A 109 -9.23 -4.25 2.14
C LEU A 109 -9.03 -2.73 2.09
N VAL A 110 -8.25 -2.27 1.12
CA VAL A 110 -7.87 -0.87 0.96
C VAL A 110 -8.24 -0.35 -0.42
N TYR A 111 -8.08 0.97 -0.61
CA TYR A 111 -8.29 1.66 -1.88
C TYR A 111 -9.70 1.50 -2.45
N GLY A 112 -10.72 1.55 -1.60
CA GLY A 112 -12.11 1.48 -2.04
C GLY A 112 -12.46 0.14 -2.69
N CYS A 113 -12.28 -0.97 -1.96
CA CYS A 113 -12.50 -2.36 -2.41
C CYS A 113 -11.45 -2.92 -3.38
N MET A 114 -10.44 -2.14 -3.79
CA MET A 114 -9.57 -2.58 -4.87
C MET A 114 -8.54 -3.63 -4.46
N HIS A 115 -7.89 -3.51 -3.31
CA HIS A 115 -6.67 -4.26 -3.02
C HIS A 115 -6.62 -4.78 -1.59
N TRP A 116 -6.04 -5.97 -1.38
CA TRP A 116 -5.81 -6.56 -0.06
C TRP A 116 -4.36 -6.31 0.39
N ILE A 117 -4.18 -5.92 1.65
CA ILE A 117 -2.87 -5.79 2.30
C ILE A 117 -2.86 -6.51 3.65
N VAL A 118 -1.67 -6.78 4.18
CA VAL A 118 -1.50 -7.29 5.55
C VAL A 118 -1.04 -6.15 6.45
N VAL A 119 -1.76 -5.89 7.54
CA VAL A 119 -1.32 -4.96 8.58
C VAL A 119 -0.59 -5.76 9.64
N ARG A 120 0.74 -5.72 9.63
CA ARG A 120 1.59 -6.53 10.52
C ARG A 120 1.95 -5.84 11.83
N GLY A 121 1.76 -4.53 11.89
CA GLY A 121 2.10 -3.79 13.10
C GLY A 121 1.39 -2.46 13.23
N VAL A 122 1.44 -1.92 14.44
CA VAL A 122 0.79 -0.69 14.88
C VAL A 122 1.71 0.05 15.83
N GLN A 123 1.64 1.38 15.81
CA GLN A 123 2.26 2.24 16.80
C GLN A 123 1.23 3.23 17.34
N THR A 124 1.22 3.36 18.65
CA THR A 124 0.33 4.24 19.41
C THR A 124 1.12 5.09 20.41
N ASP A 125 0.48 6.13 20.93
CA ASP A 125 1.03 6.97 22.00
C ASP A 125 1.10 6.24 23.35
N VAL A 126 0.23 5.27 23.61
CA VAL A 126 0.18 4.39 24.78
C VAL A 126 -0.33 2.99 24.39
N GLU A 127 -0.06 1.97 25.21
CA GLU A 127 -0.59 0.62 24.93
C GLU A 127 -2.14 0.63 24.92
N PRO A 128 -2.80 0.13 23.86
CA PRO A 128 -4.25 0.22 23.70
C PRO A 128 -4.98 -0.87 24.51
N THR A 129 -5.01 -0.74 25.83
CA THR A 129 -5.72 -1.64 26.75
C THR A 129 -7.16 -1.18 27.03
N PRO A 130 -8.06 -2.07 27.49
CA PRO A 130 -9.42 -1.69 27.88
C PRO A 130 -9.44 -0.53 28.88
N GLY A 131 -10.24 0.51 28.59
CA GLY A 131 -10.35 1.72 29.42
C GLY A 131 -9.23 2.74 29.23
N THR A 132 -8.23 2.46 28.39
CA THR A 132 -7.15 3.40 28.06
C THR A 132 -7.43 4.09 26.74
N ALA A 133 -7.59 5.42 26.78
CA ALA A 133 -7.65 6.23 25.57
C ALA A 133 -6.28 6.27 24.88
N TYR A 134 -6.26 6.05 23.57
CA TYR A 134 -5.02 6.02 22.78
C TYR A 134 -5.19 6.75 21.45
N SER A 135 -4.06 7.17 20.89
CA SER A 135 -3.93 7.72 19.55
C SER A 135 -3.08 6.80 18.69
N VAL A 136 -3.52 6.54 17.45
CA VAL A 136 -2.73 5.78 16.49
C VAL A 136 -1.77 6.72 15.78
N LEU A 137 -0.48 6.40 15.83
CA LEU A 137 0.56 7.15 15.14
C LEU A 137 0.73 6.64 13.70
N GLY A 138 0.72 5.32 13.52
CA GLY A 138 0.79 4.70 12.20
C GLY A 138 0.68 3.18 12.24
N PHE A 139 0.82 2.58 11.05
CA PHE A 139 0.74 1.15 10.79
C PHE A 139 1.93 0.66 9.97
N TRP A 140 2.25 -0.62 10.14
CA TRP A 140 3.27 -1.34 9.40
C TRP A 140 2.52 -2.29 8.48
N VAL A 141 2.68 -2.10 7.18
CA VAL A 141 1.92 -2.83 6.16
C VAL A 141 2.84 -3.59 5.22
N ASN A 142 2.44 -4.81 4.89
CA ASN A 142 2.95 -5.54 3.75
C ASN A 142 1.94 -5.34 2.61
N ASN A 143 2.38 -4.68 1.54
CA ASN A 143 1.57 -4.39 0.36
C ASN A 143 2.04 -5.26 -0.81
N PRO A 144 1.31 -6.34 -1.17
CA PRO A 144 1.73 -7.32 -2.16
C PRO A 144 1.52 -6.77 -3.59
N VAL A 145 2.23 -5.71 -3.95
CA VAL A 145 2.13 -5.11 -5.29
C VAL A 145 2.69 -6.06 -6.34
N HIS A 146 1.91 -6.36 -7.38
CA HIS A 146 2.43 -7.11 -8.52
C HIS A 146 3.47 -6.28 -9.29
N ARG A 147 4.62 -6.89 -9.55
CA ARG A 147 5.54 -6.51 -10.62
C ARG A 147 5.90 -7.77 -11.38
N ASN A 148 6.21 -7.65 -12.67
CA ASN A 148 6.58 -8.77 -13.55
C ASN A 148 7.64 -9.66 -12.89
N ASN A 149 7.18 -10.72 -12.22
CA ASN A 149 8.00 -11.72 -11.56
C ASN A 149 7.78 -13.04 -12.31
N ALA A 150 8.78 -13.92 -12.29
CA ALA A 150 8.53 -15.31 -12.64
C ALA A 150 7.49 -15.88 -11.64
N PRO A 151 6.54 -16.73 -12.07
CA PRO A 151 5.66 -17.45 -11.15
C PRO A 151 6.50 -18.17 -10.09
N HIS A 152 6.13 -18.01 -8.83
CA HIS A 152 6.83 -18.63 -7.72
C HIS A 152 6.43 -20.11 -7.62
N ASP A 153 7.37 -21.00 -7.25
CA ASP A 153 7.09 -22.43 -7.03
C ASP A 153 7.22 -22.81 -5.55
N GLY A 154 6.79 -24.03 -5.18
CA GLY A 154 6.80 -24.49 -3.78
C GLY A 154 8.19 -24.68 -3.16
N GLY A 155 9.26 -24.58 -3.96
CA GLY A 155 10.65 -24.55 -3.47
C GLY A 155 11.15 -23.14 -3.17
N ASP A 156 10.35 -22.12 -3.46
CA ASP A 156 10.77 -20.75 -3.40
C ASP A 156 10.79 -20.21 -1.96
N VAL A 157 11.97 -19.85 -1.49
CA VAL A 157 12.16 -19.11 -0.22
C VAL A 157 11.92 -17.60 -0.47
N CYS A 158 11.72 -17.18 -1.72
CA CYS A 158 11.64 -15.78 -2.13
C CYS A 158 10.20 -15.23 -2.11
N GLY A 159 9.70 -15.04 -0.89
CA GLY A 159 8.83 -13.92 -0.55
C GLY A 159 9.61 -12.67 -0.13
N THR A 160 10.95 -12.66 -0.19
CA THR A 160 11.84 -11.63 0.40
C THR A 160 11.87 -10.30 -0.37
N GLY A 161 10.70 -9.73 -0.68
CA GLY A 161 10.52 -8.29 -0.84
C GLY A 161 11.38 -7.58 -1.87
N GLY A 162 12.02 -8.32 -2.81
CA GLY A 162 13.25 -7.92 -3.50
C GLY A 162 13.31 -6.45 -3.88
N VAL A 163 12.90 -6.13 -5.11
CA VAL A 163 12.52 -4.77 -5.52
C VAL A 163 11.01 -4.68 -5.83
N ASN A 164 10.29 -5.79 -5.55
CA ASN A 164 8.95 -6.06 -6.05
C ASN A 164 7.95 -6.12 -4.89
N GLY A 165 7.16 -5.04 -4.81
CA GLY A 165 6.21 -4.68 -3.76
C GLY A 165 6.81 -4.06 -2.52
N VAL A 166 6.01 -3.88 -1.47
CA VAL A 166 6.37 -2.99 -0.35
C VAL A 166 6.26 -3.74 0.97
N GLU A 167 7.40 -4.22 1.46
CA GLU A 167 7.54 -4.86 2.77
C GLU A 167 7.62 -3.82 3.89
N ALA A 168 6.93 -4.09 5.01
CA ALA A 168 7.05 -3.34 6.26
C ALA A 168 6.99 -1.82 6.09
N GLN A 169 6.15 -1.34 5.18
CA GLN A 169 5.94 0.09 4.96
C GLN A 169 5.30 0.68 6.21
N TRP A 170 5.89 1.76 6.72
CA TRP A 170 5.23 2.59 7.70
C TRP A 170 4.26 3.56 7.01
N VAL A 171 3.01 3.60 7.49
CA VAL A 171 1.94 4.47 7.01
C VAL A 171 1.43 5.27 8.19
N SER A 172 1.45 6.60 8.11
CA SER A 172 0.90 7.44 9.18
C SER A 172 -0.60 7.22 9.31
N TYR A 173 -1.17 7.43 10.50
CA TYR A 173 -2.62 7.23 10.66
C TYR A 173 -3.44 8.16 9.75
N ALA A 174 -2.95 9.37 9.49
CA ALA A 174 -3.56 10.28 8.50
C ALA A 174 -3.65 9.64 7.11
N SER A 175 -2.54 9.05 6.63
CA SER A 175 -2.49 8.35 5.35
C SER A 175 -3.31 7.07 5.35
N TRP A 176 -3.39 6.37 6.48
CA TRP A 176 -4.25 5.20 6.62
C TRP A 176 -5.72 5.57 6.36
N GLN A 177 -6.22 6.59 7.06
CA GLN A 177 -7.60 7.07 6.91
C GLN A 177 -7.89 7.62 5.51
N SER A 178 -6.94 8.39 4.98
CA SER A 178 -7.14 9.13 3.75
C SER A 178 -6.86 8.26 2.52
N THR A 179 -5.86 7.40 2.53
CA THR A 179 -5.38 6.75 1.31
C THR A 179 -5.68 5.26 1.30
N TYR A 180 -5.39 4.56 2.39
CA TYR A 180 -5.48 3.09 2.41
C TYR A 180 -6.90 2.65 2.76
N PHE A 181 -7.33 2.88 3.99
CA PHE A 181 -8.56 2.34 4.54
C PHE A 181 -9.74 3.28 4.29
N THR A 182 -10.05 3.48 3.01
CA THR A 182 -11.06 4.44 2.54
C THR A 182 -12.49 3.88 2.54
N GLY A 183 -12.63 2.58 2.82
CA GLY A 183 -13.89 1.85 2.84
C GLY A 183 -14.56 1.72 1.47
N CYS A 184 -15.54 0.84 1.37
CA CYS A 184 -16.32 0.66 0.15
C CYS A 184 -17.67 0.02 0.42
N ASP A 185 -18.56 0.06 -0.57
CA ASP A 185 -19.87 -0.57 -0.50
C ASP A 185 -19.79 -2.01 -1.02
N TYR A 186 -19.51 -2.96 -0.13
CA TYR A 186 -19.43 -4.38 -0.50
C TYR A 186 -20.82 -5.02 -0.61
N ASP A 187 -21.69 -4.78 0.36
CA ASP A 187 -23.05 -5.30 0.38
C ASP A 187 -24.09 -4.34 0.98
N SER A 188 -23.81 -3.04 1.01
CA SER A 188 -24.78 -2.03 1.43
C SER A 188 -25.73 -1.69 0.29
N GLY A 189 -27.01 -2.06 0.42
CA GLY A 189 -28.06 -1.59 -0.49
C GLY A 189 -28.26 -0.07 -0.50
N THR A 190 -27.63 0.66 0.45
CA THR A 190 -27.74 2.11 0.63
C THR A 190 -26.47 2.88 0.28
N GLY A 191 -25.42 2.23 -0.23
CA GLY A 191 -24.15 2.91 -0.53
C GLY A 191 -23.28 3.21 0.70
N THR A 192 -23.60 2.65 1.86
CA THR A 192 -22.86 2.90 3.10
C THR A 192 -21.48 2.26 3.00
N ARG A 193 -20.42 3.05 3.21
CA ARG A 193 -19.04 2.54 3.21
C ARG A 193 -18.83 1.58 4.38
N GLN A 194 -18.18 0.47 4.07
CA GLN A 194 -17.77 -0.56 5.00
C GLN A 194 -16.24 -0.64 5.00
N TYR A 195 -15.67 -0.79 6.18
CA TYR A 195 -14.23 -0.79 6.42
C TYR A 195 -13.81 -2.22 6.78
N ILE A 196 -13.36 -2.96 5.77
CA ILE A 196 -13.38 -4.43 5.80
C ILE A 196 -12.00 -5.02 6.11
N SER A 197 -11.97 -5.93 7.09
CA SER A 197 -10.80 -6.76 7.40
C SER A 197 -11.21 -8.21 7.67
N VAL A 198 -10.36 -9.16 7.28
CA VAL A 198 -10.42 -10.57 7.72
C VAL A 198 -9.44 -10.73 8.88
N CYS A 199 -9.98 -11.02 10.07
CA CYS A 199 -9.25 -10.91 11.34
C CYS A 199 -9.87 -11.81 12.42
N ASP A 200 -9.39 -11.74 13.65
CA ASP A 200 -9.87 -12.55 14.78
C ASP A 200 -11.38 -12.34 15.07
N PRO A 201 -12.06 -13.23 15.81
CA PRO A 201 -13.52 -13.23 15.92
C PRO A 201 -14.09 -12.28 16.99
N GLU A 202 -13.32 -11.85 17.98
CA GLU A 202 -13.88 -11.13 19.14
C GLU A 202 -14.15 -9.65 18.82
N PRO A 203 -15.28 -9.08 19.25
CA PRO A 203 -15.49 -7.64 19.13
C PRO A 203 -14.43 -6.88 19.94
N PRO A 204 -13.94 -5.72 19.44
CA PRO A 204 -12.94 -4.93 20.16
C PRO A 204 -13.43 -4.48 21.53
N ARG A 205 -12.53 -4.55 22.53
CA ARG A 205 -12.79 -4.09 23.92
C ARG A 205 -11.81 -2.99 24.35
N ILE A 206 -11.41 -2.16 23.39
CA ILE A 206 -10.49 -1.04 23.58
C ILE A 206 -11.21 0.23 23.13
N GLU A 207 -10.70 1.42 23.46
CA GLU A 207 -11.33 2.68 23.03
C GLU A 207 -11.27 2.85 21.50
N LEU A 208 -12.07 3.76 20.94
CA LEU A 208 -11.91 4.13 19.53
C LEU A 208 -10.58 4.87 19.32
N PRO A 209 -9.86 4.62 18.21
CA PRO A 209 -8.59 5.25 17.93
C PRO A 209 -8.76 6.76 17.72
N ARG A 210 -7.83 7.54 18.27
CA ARG A 210 -7.72 8.98 18.01
C ARG A 210 -6.61 9.26 17.02
N ARG A 211 -6.76 10.36 16.28
CA ARG A 211 -5.65 10.92 15.51
C ARG A 211 -4.80 11.80 16.44
N PRO A 212 -3.47 11.62 16.47
CA PRO A 212 -2.59 12.54 17.18
C PRO A 212 -2.74 13.94 16.58
N LYS A 213 -2.81 14.95 17.45
CA LYS A 213 -2.82 16.35 17.02
C LYS A 213 -1.37 16.82 16.93
N PHE A 214 -0.92 17.07 15.71
CA PHE A 214 0.34 17.75 15.46
C PHE A 214 0.03 19.11 14.86
N GLU A 215 0.74 20.14 15.32
CA GLU A 215 0.72 21.43 14.65
C GLU A 215 1.50 21.29 13.35
N SER A 216 0.83 21.54 12.22
CA SER A 216 1.51 21.62 10.94
C SER A 216 2.28 22.94 10.89
N PRO A 217 3.57 22.92 10.50
CA PRO A 217 4.34 24.14 10.31
C PRO A 217 3.87 24.96 9.09
N PHE A 218 2.98 24.40 8.27
CA PHE A 218 2.46 25.01 7.06
C PHE A 218 0.93 25.11 7.11
N ASN A 219 0.36 26.03 6.34
CA ASN A 219 -1.08 26.32 6.37
C ASN A 219 -1.85 25.72 5.18
N GLY A 220 -1.15 25.02 4.28
CA GLY A 220 -1.70 24.39 3.09
C GLY A 220 -2.16 25.33 1.97
N ARG A 221 -1.82 26.62 2.01
CA ARG A 221 -2.14 27.57 0.92
C ARG A 221 -1.22 27.42 -0.29
N ASP A 222 0.04 27.10 -0.04
CA ASP A 222 1.09 26.97 -1.04
C ASP A 222 1.77 25.61 -0.90
N LEU A 223 2.31 25.11 -2.00
CA LEU A 223 3.20 23.95 -1.96
C LEU A 223 4.46 24.30 -1.18
N ILE A 224 4.85 23.43 -0.25
CA ILE A 224 6.12 23.56 0.47
C ILE A 224 7.30 23.41 -0.51
N ARG A 225 8.46 23.97 -0.15
CA ARG A 225 9.66 23.82 -0.97
C ARG A 225 10.22 22.40 -0.86
N ARG A 226 11.01 21.97 -1.87
CA ARG A 226 11.69 20.66 -1.85
C ARG A 226 12.59 20.48 -0.61
N ASP A 227 13.33 21.53 -0.24
CA ASP A 227 14.19 21.51 0.95
C ASP A 227 13.38 21.39 2.26
N ASP A 228 12.21 22.04 2.31
CA ASP A 228 11.28 21.91 3.43
C ASP A 228 10.74 20.48 3.51
N ALA A 229 10.40 19.85 2.39
CA ALA A 229 9.96 18.46 2.36
C ALA A 229 11.04 17.51 2.92
N LEU A 230 12.32 17.71 2.56
CA LEU A 230 13.43 16.92 3.12
C LEU A 230 13.59 17.10 4.63
N ARG A 231 13.47 18.35 5.11
CA ARG A 231 13.47 18.64 6.55
C ARG A 231 12.31 17.95 7.25
N MET A 232 11.11 18.00 6.67
CA MET A 232 9.91 17.36 7.21
C MET A 232 9.99 15.83 7.24
N ILE A 233 10.70 15.21 6.30
CA ILE A 233 11.01 13.77 6.38
C ILE A 233 11.83 13.48 7.63
N GLY A 234 12.91 14.23 7.86
CA GLY A 234 13.76 14.08 9.05
C GLY A 234 12.97 14.28 10.35
N ASP A 235 12.28 15.42 10.47
CA ASP A 235 11.45 15.75 11.63
C ASP A 235 10.38 14.68 11.89
N GLY A 236 9.77 14.13 10.83
CA GLY A 236 8.79 13.05 10.92
C GLY A 236 9.40 11.74 11.44
N ILE A 237 10.55 11.32 10.88
CA ILE A 237 11.24 10.10 11.31
C ILE A 237 11.60 10.17 12.79
N GLU A 238 12.09 11.32 13.25
CA GLU A 238 12.40 11.56 14.67
C GLU A 238 11.16 11.59 15.54
N ARG A 239 10.13 12.36 15.13
CA ARG A 239 8.86 12.51 15.85
C ARG A 239 8.16 11.17 16.09
N TYR A 240 8.11 10.33 15.06
CA TYR A 240 7.51 8.99 15.15
C TYR A 240 8.50 7.94 15.65
N ARG A 241 9.74 8.32 15.95
CA ARG A 241 10.81 7.41 16.42
C ARG A 241 10.95 6.18 15.52
N LEU A 242 10.90 6.36 14.20
CA LEU A 242 10.87 5.23 13.25
C LEU A 242 12.17 4.40 13.32
N HIS A 243 13.28 5.01 13.74
CA HIS A 243 14.53 4.30 14.01
C HIS A 243 14.46 3.30 15.17
N ASP A 244 13.47 3.41 16.06
CA ASP A 244 13.25 2.48 17.19
C ASP A 244 12.22 1.41 16.84
N GLY A 245 11.60 1.50 15.65
CA GLY A 245 10.56 0.59 15.18
C GLY A 245 11.12 -0.76 14.71
N VAL A 246 10.50 -1.29 13.65
CA VAL A 246 10.86 -2.59 13.07
C VAL A 246 12.30 -2.60 12.54
N GLU A 247 12.89 -3.79 12.48
CA GLU A 247 14.28 -3.99 12.06
C GLU A 247 14.60 -3.31 10.72
N ALA A 248 13.68 -3.36 9.76
CA ALA A 248 13.83 -2.71 8.46
C ALA A 248 14.07 -1.19 8.58
N MET A 249 13.36 -0.50 9.49
CA MET A 249 13.48 0.95 9.68
C MET A 249 14.77 1.36 10.41
N ARG A 250 15.44 0.43 11.10
CA ARG A 250 16.77 0.70 11.67
C ARG A 250 17.82 0.95 10.59
N LYS A 251 17.62 0.38 9.39
CA LYS A 251 18.48 0.60 8.22
C LYS A 251 18.39 2.03 7.68
N LEU A 252 17.38 2.83 8.06
CA LEU A 252 17.27 4.25 7.67
C LEU A 252 18.34 5.16 8.28
N ARG A 253 19.13 4.69 9.24
CA ARG A 253 20.20 5.51 9.85
C ARG A 253 21.33 5.82 8.87
N GLU A 254 21.45 5.05 7.79
CA GLU A 254 22.55 5.14 6.84
C GLU A 254 22.21 5.92 5.55
N PRO A 255 21.12 5.62 4.81
CA PRO A 255 20.80 6.31 3.56
C PRO A 255 20.30 7.73 3.80
N ARG A 256 20.63 8.63 2.87
CA ARG A 256 20.19 10.02 2.90
C ARG A 256 19.02 10.21 1.93
N PHE A 257 17.96 10.89 2.37
CA PHE A 257 16.91 11.30 1.45
C PHE A 257 17.42 12.37 0.50
N GLU A 258 17.24 12.14 -0.80
CA GLU A 258 17.64 13.04 -1.88
C GLU A 258 16.43 13.76 -2.51
N GLU A 259 16.69 14.56 -3.53
CA GLU A 259 15.75 15.50 -4.12
C GLU A 259 14.35 14.89 -4.36
N PRO A 260 13.31 15.42 -3.70
CA PRO A 260 11.97 14.85 -3.80
C PRO A 260 11.28 15.27 -5.10
N VAL A 261 10.48 14.34 -5.64
CA VAL A 261 9.61 14.60 -6.79
C VAL A 261 8.19 14.88 -6.33
N LEU A 262 7.59 15.92 -6.90
CA LEU A 262 6.21 16.28 -6.61
C LEU A 262 5.24 15.34 -7.35
N VAL A 263 4.29 14.80 -6.61
CA VAL A 263 3.24 13.92 -7.12
C VAL A 263 1.86 14.51 -6.81
N LYS A 264 1.01 14.57 -7.83
CA LYS A 264 -0.39 15.00 -7.71
C LYS A 264 -1.32 13.79 -7.59
N ARG A 265 -2.28 13.83 -6.66
CA ARG A 265 -3.38 12.87 -6.59
C ARG A 265 -4.39 13.11 -7.71
N LEU A 266 -4.74 12.06 -8.46
CA LEU A 266 -5.74 12.14 -9.54
C LEU A 266 -7.17 11.81 -9.06
N ASP A 267 -7.30 11.12 -7.94
CA ASP A 267 -8.57 10.73 -7.35
C ASP A 267 -9.13 11.78 -6.37
N ARG A 268 -8.39 12.88 -6.16
CA ARG A 268 -8.68 13.91 -5.15
C ARG A 268 -8.36 15.30 -5.67
N LEU A 269 -9.13 16.26 -5.20
CA LEU A 269 -8.92 17.66 -5.55
C LEU A 269 -7.79 18.23 -4.70
N ASP A 270 -6.83 18.85 -5.38
CA ASP A 270 -5.77 19.65 -4.77
C ASP A 270 -4.89 18.93 -3.72
N GLU A 271 -4.75 17.60 -3.83
CA GLU A 271 -3.85 16.85 -2.96
C GLU A 271 -2.52 16.54 -3.68
N TYR A 272 -1.42 16.84 -2.99
CA TYR A 272 -0.07 16.63 -3.47
C TYR A 272 0.82 16.04 -2.38
N TYR A 273 1.79 15.24 -2.79
CA TYR A 273 2.83 14.76 -1.89
C TYR A 273 4.18 14.77 -2.59
N TYR A 274 5.24 14.90 -1.80
CA TYR A 274 6.60 14.71 -2.24
C TYR A 274 7.01 13.25 -2.01
N LEU A 275 7.63 12.64 -3.02
CA LEU A 275 8.25 11.33 -2.94
C LEU A 275 9.77 11.52 -2.97
N ALA A 276 10.45 11.19 -1.87
CA ALA A 276 11.90 11.30 -1.74
C ALA A 276 12.56 9.92 -1.72
N PRO A 277 13.52 9.61 -2.60
CA PRO A 277 14.30 8.38 -2.52
C PRO A 277 15.33 8.47 -1.39
N ALA A 278 15.48 7.39 -0.62
CA ALA A 278 16.58 7.20 0.32
C ALA A 278 17.76 6.60 -0.44
N MET A 279 18.84 7.36 -0.59
CA MET A 279 19.97 7.04 -1.46
C MET A 279 21.21 6.67 -0.67
N MET A 280 21.94 5.65 -1.13
CA MET A 280 23.25 5.26 -0.62
C MET A 280 24.03 4.52 -1.71
N GLY A 281 25.26 4.96 -1.98
CA GLY A 281 26.11 4.35 -3.01
C GLY A 281 25.56 4.49 -4.45
N GLY A 282 24.70 5.47 -4.72
CA GLY A 282 24.03 5.63 -6.03
C GLY A 282 22.83 4.71 -6.24
N GLU A 283 22.46 3.92 -5.24
CA GLU A 283 21.28 3.04 -5.26
C GLU A 283 20.20 3.58 -4.32
N VAL A 284 18.95 3.22 -4.62
CA VAL A 284 17.80 3.50 -3.76
C VAL A 284 17.63 2.37 -2.76
N HIS A 285 17.50 2.73 -1.48
CA HIS A 285 17.26 1.81 -0.37
C HIS A 285 15.86 1.94 0.22
N GLY A 286 15.10 2.96 -0.19
CA GLY A 286 13.77 3.22 0.33
C GLY A 286 13.17 4.51 -0.23
N TYR A 287 11.98 4.82 0.26
CA TYR A 287 11.26 6.04 -0.11
C TYR A 287 10.53 6.61 1.09
N ALA A 288 10.45 7.94 1.17
CA ALA A 288 9.58 8.65 2.11
C ALA A 288 8.57 9.50 1.35
N GLN A 289 7.39 9.63 1.94
CA GLN A 289 6.29 10.46 1.44
C GLN A 289 5.98 11.55 2.45
N VAL A 290 5.91 12.79 1.99
CA VAL A 290 5.50 13.95 2.80
C VAL A 290 4.39 14.69 2.08
N ASP A 291 3.37 15.09 2.83
CA ASP A 291 2.32 15.98 2.34
C ASP A 291 2.92 17.29 1.83
N ALA A 292 2.67 17.63 0.56
CA ALA A 292 3.32 18.78 -0.06
C ALA A 292 2.67 20.12 0.31
N LEU A 293 1.57 20.14 1.07
CA LEU A 293 0.88 21.34 1.53
C LEU A 293 1.09 21.58 3.03
N PHE A 294 1.09 20.51 3.82
CA PHE A 294 1.15 20.55 5.29
C PHE A 294 2.46 20.03 5.88
N GLY A 295 3.32 19.38 5.07
CA GLY A 295 4.61 18.87 5.55
C GLY A 295 4.50 17.65 6.49
N ASP A 296 3.34 17.02 6.58
CA ASP A 296 3.17 15.81 7.39
C ASP A 296 3.84 14.61 6.73
N LEU A 297 4.63 13.84 7.48
CA LEU A 297 5.14 12.54 7.02
C LEU A 297 3.96 11.58 6.82
N GLN A 298 3.78 11.15 5.57
CA GLN A 298 2.68 10.29 5.14
C GLN A 298 3.05 8.81 5.19
N GLY A 299 4.31 8.47 4.92
CA GLY A 299 4.78 7.09 4.98
C GLY A 299 6.25 6.95 4.64
N VAL A 300 6.81 5.80 5.01
CA VAL A 300 8.20 5.43 4.72
C VAL A 300 8.25 3.96 4.33
N SER A 301 9.02 3.61 3.30
CA SER A 301 9.27 2.24 2.88
C SER A 301 10.76 1.99 2.73
N ILE A 302 11.20 0.78 3.07
CA ILE A 302 12.57 0.31 2.89
C ILE A 302 12.53 -0.87 1.96
N LEU A 303 13.42 -0.86 0.97
CA LEU A 303 13.54 -1.95 0.02
C LEU A 303 14.32 -3.09 0.67
N ALA A 304 13.87 -4.32 0.48
CA ALA A 304 14.60 -5.50 0.97
C ALA A 304 15.96 -5.62 0.27
N LYS A 305 16.03 -5.20 -1.01
CA LYS A 305 17.25 -5.08 -1.78
C LYS A 305 17.38 -3.68 -2.37
N PRO A 306 18.58 -3.09 -2.41
CA PRO A 306 18.80 -1.83 -3.11
C PRO A 306 18.35 -1.95 -4.57
N ALA A 307 17.81 -0.85 -5.10
CA ALA A 307 17.33 -0.76 -6.46
C ALA A 307 18.04 0.35 -7.20
N ARG A 308 18.03 0.26 -8.54
CA ARG A 308 18.39 1.41 -9.36
C ARG A 308 17.37 2.53 -9.13
N PRO A 309 17.81 3.80 -9.10
CA PRO A 309 16.91 4.92 -9.07
C PRO A 309 15.89 4.84 -10.21
N PHE A 310 14.65 5.18 -9.90
CA PHE A 310 13.62 5.36 -10.91
C PHE A 310 14.05 6.43 -11.91
N ASP A 311 13.55 6.30 -13.15
CA ASP A 311 13.76 7.32 -14.16
C ASP A 311 12.78 8.47 -13.90
N LEU A 312 13.17 9.32 -12.95
CA LEU A 312 12.41 10.49 -12.54
C LEU A 312 12.69 11.71 -13.45
N ASP A 313 13.50 11.54 -14.50
CA ASP A 313 13.76 12.60 -15.46
C ASP A 313 12.67 12.66 -16.54
N ARG A 314 11.98 13.79 -16.58
CA ARG A 314 10.83 14.03 -17.46
C ARG A 314 11.20 13.90 -18.94
N GLU A 315 12.37 14.41 -19.34
CA GLU A 315 12.79 14.43 -20.75
C GLU A 315 13.18 13.02 -21.23
N ARG A 316 13.88 12.26 -20.40
CA ARG A 316 14.24 10.87 -20.69
C ARG A 316 13.01 9.99 -20.82
N VAL A 317 12.02 10.19 -19.95
CA VAL A 317 10.73 9.48 -20.03
C VAL A 317 9.97 9.84 -21.31
N ALA A 318 9.93 11.13 -21.68
CA ALA A 318 9.31 11.58 -22.93
C ALA A 318 9.97 10.91 -24.16
N LYS A 319 11.31 10.85 -24.18
CA LYS A 319 12.06 10.20 -25.27
C LYS A 319 11.73 8.71 -25.39
N ARG A 320 11.68 7.99 -24.26
CA ARG A 320 11.28 6.57 -24.26
C ARG A 320 9.85 6.38 -24.78
N ALA A 321 8.93 7.26 -24.37
CA ALA A 321 7.54 7.17 -24.80
C ALA A 321 7.36 7.41 -26.32
N LEU A 322 8.22 8.21 -26.95
CA LEU A 322 8.21 8.42 -28.41
C LEU A 322 8.58 7.18 -29.22
N GLU A 323 9.42 6.31 -28.66
CA GLU A 323 9.85 5.06 -29.30
C GLU A 323 8.82 3.93 -29.12
N HIS A 324 7.84 4.11 -28.22
CA HIS A 324 6.86 3.09 -27.86
C HIS A 324 5.64 3.09 -28.80
N VAL A 325 5.09 1.89 -29.03
CA VAL A 325 3.84 1.70 -29.77
C VAL A 325 2.73 1.36 -28.79
N PHE A 326 1.85 2.32 -28.55
CA PHE A 326 0.75 2.18 -27.62
C PHE A 326 -0.41 1.41 -28.26
N SER A 327 -0.94 0.44 -27.52
CA SER A 327 -2.17 -0.26 -27.86
C SER A 327 -3.24 0.12 -26.83
N PRO A 328 -4.26 0.89 -27.20
CA PRO A 328 -5.43 1.11 -26.35
C PRO A 328 -6.07 -0.23 -25.96
N ARG A 329 -6.73 -0.28 -24.81
CA ARG A 329 -7.53 -1.46 -24.41
C ARG A 329 -8.72 -1.73 -25.32
N ASP A 330 -9.23 -0.67 -25.94
CA ASP A 330 -10.28 -0.75 -26.94
C ASP A 330 -9.65 -1.15 -28.29
N GLU A 331 -9.81 -2.43 -28.66
CA GLU A 331 -9.22 -3.03 -29.87
C GLU A 331 -9.59 -2.28 -31.15
N PHE A 332 -10.73 -1.57 -31.15
CA PHE A 332 -11.22 -0.82 -32.31
C PHE A 332 -10.48 0.50 -32.57
N ARG A 333 -9.66 0.99 -31.63
CA ARG A 333 -8.95 2.27 -31.76
C ARG A 333 -7.61 2.17 -32.49
N GLY A 334 -7.13 0.96 -32.78
CA GLY A 334 -5.85 0.72 -33.43
C GLY A 334 -4.65 1.14 -32.58
N ARG A 335 -3.44 0.77 -33.01
CA ARG A 335 -2.20 1.13 -32.34
C ARG A 335 -1.76 2.54 -32.74
N PHE A 336 -1.14 3.28 -31.82
CA PHE A 336 -0.63 4.62 -32.11
C PHE A 336 0.78 4.83 -31.55
N ARG A 337 1.44 5.88 -32.04
CA ARG A 337 2.73 6.38 -31.52
C ARG A 337 2.58 7.85 -31.18
N LEU A 338 3.25 8.27 -30.11
CA LEU A 338 3.46 9.70 -29.89
C LEU A 338 4.32 10.25 -31.02
N ARG A 339 4.06 11.48 -31.45
CA ARG A 339 4.88 12.18 -32.44
C ARG A 339 5.60 13.34 -31.76
N PRO A 340 6.84 13.64 -32.17
CA PRO A 340 7.51 14.86 -31.70
C PRO A 340 6.59 16.07 -31.84
N ASP A 341 6.66 16.99 -30.86
CA ASP A 341 5.92 18.25 -30.84
C ASP A 341 4.37 18.15 -30.75
N THR A 342 3.82 16.95 -30.59
CA THR A 342 2.36 16.73 -30.51
C THR A 342 1.83 16.37 -29.12
N PHE A 343 2.68 16.38 -28.10
CA PHE A 343 2.32 15.97 -26.75
C PHE A 343 2.85 16.92 -25.68
N CYS A 344 2.22 16.88 -24.51
CA CYS A 344 2.64 17.57 -23.31
C CYS A 344 2.85 16.56 -22.18
N VAL A 345 4.01 16.63 -21.52
CA VAL A 345 4.26 15.89 -20.28
C VAL A 345 3.89 16.77 -19.10
N SER A 346 3.11 16.22 -18.18
CA SER A 346 2.75 16.90 -16.93
C SER A 346 4.01 17.43 -16.21
N PRO A 347 3.98 18.64 -15.63
CA PRO A 347 5.11 19.18 -14.88
C PRO A 347 5.38 18.41 -13.58
N THR A 348 4.40 17.66 -13.09
CA THR A 348 4.50 16.80 -11.91
C THR A 348 4.20 15.37 -12.28
N MET A 349 4.69 14.43 -11.48
CA MET A 349 4.15 13.07 -11.52
C MET A 349 2.73 13.06 -10.99
N VAL A 350 2.00 11.98 -11.26
CA VAL A 350 0.62 11.79 -10.85
C VAL A 350 0.44 10.40 -10.26
N TRP A 351 -0.51 10.27 -9.34
CA TRP A 351 -0.86 8.96 -8.78
C TRP A 351 -2.32 8.91 -8.36
N ARG A 352 -2.89 7.72 -8.42
CA ARG A 352 -4.14 7.34 -7.75
C ARG A 352 -4.10 5.83 -7.52
N PRO A 353 -4.89 5.31 -6.56
CA PRO A 353 -5.09 3.87 -6.48
C PRO A 353 -5.66 3.35 -7.81
N CYS A 354 -4.94 2.41 -8.41
CA CYS A 354 -5.33 1.76 -9.66
C CYS A 354 -4.63 0.40 -9.80
N ARG A 355 -5.12 -0.45 -10.71
CA ARG A 355 -4.51 -1.77 -10.95
C ARG A 355 -3.05 -1.67 -11.42
N GLU A 356 -2.74 -0.61 -12.15
CA GLU A 356 -1.41 -0.32 -12.67
C GLU A 356 -0.49 0.26 -11.59
N SER A 357 -1.02 0.67 -10.44
CA SER A 357 -0.21 1.09 -9.29
C SER A 357 -1.01 0.97 -7.99
N PHE A 358 -0.75 -0.10 -7.25
CA PHE A 358 -1.26 -0.33 -5.90
C PHE A 358 -0.40 0.34 -4.81
N SER A 359 0.51 1.25 -5.18
CA SER A 359 1.41 1.89 -4.23
C SER A 359 1.70 3.35 -4.59
N PRO A 360 1.55 4.30 -3.64
CA PRO A 360 1.94 5.69 -3.85
C PRO A 360 3.45 5.88 -4.06
N HIS A 361 4.26 4.84 -3.84
CA HIS A 361 5.69 4.81 -4.21
C HIS A 361 5.93 4.50 -5.70
N LEU A 362 4.87 4.24 -6.47
CA LEU A 362 4.92 3.96 -7.90
C LEU A 362 4.04 4.97 -8.68
N PRO A 363 4.37 6.26 -8.66
CA PRO A 363 3.64 7.27 -9.42
C PRO A 363 3.94 7.16 -10.93
N PHE A 364 3.24 7.97 -11.72
CA PHE A 364 3.35 8.01 -13.18
C PHE A 364 3.72 9.40 -13.69
N TRP A 365 4.48 9.46 -14.76
CA TRP A 365 4.46 10.59 -15.68
C TRP A 365 3.22 10.51 -16.55
N GLN A 366 2.39 11.55 -16.50
CA GLN A 366 1.25 11.68 -17.40
C GLN A 366 1.66 12.44 -18.67
N ILE A 367 1.41 11.83 -19.82
CA ILE A 367 1.68 12.41 -21.13
C ILE A 367 0.36 12.51 -21.88
N THR A 368 0.06 13.70 -22.39
CA THR A 368 -1.19 13.99 -23.12
C THR A 368 -0.87 14.37 -24.56
N ALA A 369 -1.61 13.81 -25.51
CA ALA A 369 -1.48 14.10 -26.94
C ALA A 369 -2.88 14.22 -27.57
N GLY A 370 -3.38 15.44 -27.69
CA GLY A 370 -4.79 15.69 -28.00
C GLY A 370 -5.71 15.07 -26.95
N ALA A 371 -6.63 14.19 -27.38
CA ALA A 371 -7.54 13.48 -26.48
C ALA A 371 -6.92 12.22 -25.84
N GLN A 372 -5.72 11.81 -26.25
CA GLN A 372 -5.07 10.62 -25.70
C GLN A 372 -4.27 10.98 -24.46
N THR A 373 -4.31 10.10 -23.46
CA THR A 373 -3.45 10.17 -22.28
C THR A 373 -2.73 8.84 -22.14
N VAL A 374 -1.42 8.89 -21.92
CA VAL A 374 -0.60 7.73 -21.56
C VAL A 374 0.13 8.01 -20.25
N TYR A 375 0.43 6.94 -19.53
CA TYR A 375 1.06 6.99 -18.22
C TYR A 375 2.34 6.17 -18.27
N VAL A 376 3.46 6.74 -17.87
CA VAL A 376 4.73 6.03 -17.70
C VAL A 376 5.01 5.94 -16.21
N ARG A 377 4.89 4.75 -15.63
CA ARG A 377 5.14 4.53 -14.20
C ARG A 377 6.63 4.73 -13.89
N ALA A 378 6.96 5.02 -12.64
CA ALA A 378 8.32 5.35 -12.22
C ALA A 378 9.38 4.27 -12.56
N ASP A 379 8.97 3.01 -12.71
CA ASP A 379 9.81 1.89 -13.16
C ASP A 379 9.92 1.75 -14.70
N GLY A 380 9.22 2.60 -15.45
CA GLY A 380 9.25 2.67 -16.92
C GLY A 380 8.11 1.92 -17.61
N GLU A 381 7.24 1.22 -16.88
CA GLU A 381 6.08 0.55 -17.50
C GLU A 381 5.08 1.57 -18.04
N MET A 382 4.52 1.30 -19.22
CA MET A 382 3.70 2.26 -19.97
C MET A 382 2.26 1.77 -20.11
N PHE A 383 1.31 2.67 -19.86
CA PHE A 383 -0.12 2.36 -19.86
C PHE A 383 -0.89 3.40 -20.67
N THR A 384 -1.97 2.95 -21.33
CA THR A 384 -2.91 3.82 -22.05
C THR A 384 -4.11 4.23 -21.21
N SER A 385 -4.23 3.70 -19.99
CA SER A 385 -5.30 4.01 -19.03
C SER A 385 -4.92 3.54 -17.62
N LEU A 386 -5.62 4.06 -16.61
CA LEU A 386 -5.54 3.59 -15.22
C LEU A 386 -6.88 2.96 -14.84
N THR A 387 -6.86 1.72 -14.35
CA THR A 387 -8.04 0.94 -13.95
C THR A 387 -8.40 1.23 -12.51
N THR A 388 -9.63 1.68 -12.24
CA THR A 388 -10.05 2.14 -10.90
C THR A 388 -11.26 1.41 -10.35
N THR A 389 -11.73 0.35 -11.02
CA THR A 389 -12.98 -0.36 -10.71
C THR A 389 -12.79 -1.84 -10.39
N GLY A 390 -11.53 -2.28 -10.21
CA GLY A 390 -11.24 -3.66 -9.80
C GLY A 390 -11.68 -3.93 -8.37
N THR A 391 -12.00 -5.18 -8.04
CA THR A 391 -12.42 -5.57 -6.69
C THR A 391 -11.60 -6.76 -6.19
N GLY A 392 -10.86 -6.55 -5.10
CA GLY A 392 -9.94 -7.53 -4.51
C GLY A 392 -8.83 -8.01 -5.46
N VAL A 393 -8.27 -7.10 -6.25
CA VAL A 393 -7.23 -7.32 -7.28
C VAL A 393 -5.83 -6.85 -6.87
#